data_AF-K1QSZ1-F1
#
_entry.id   AF-K1QSZ1-F1
#
_cell.length_a   1.000
_cell.length_b   1.000
_cell.length_c   1.000
_cell.angle_alpha   90.00
_cell.angle_beta   90.00
_cell.angle_gamma   90.00
#
_symmetry.space_group_name_H-M   'P 1'
#
loop_
_entity.id
_entity.type
_entity.pdbx_description
1 polymer ?
#
loop_
_entity_poly.entity_id
_entity_poly.type
_entity_poly.pdbx_seq_one_letter_code
_entity_poly.pdbx_strand_id
1 'polypeptide(L)'
;MYILLICRLVEIAQHKFPDLYNSEEDLCRMAENVLVDNHQTCASLIKKLESLEEEVISHSIRLVIVDSIASLVRKEFSSSAGSNLVQRTNFLSRQAALLKYIAEVFCIPVIVTNQITTRFGRQATEQDEEETTEISDGYVTVALGNTWSHNVNTRLILQYLDGEKRQVLVAKSPVAPFTAFNYTIQKDGIVQEEEGARLYAGTDPGVQQINVRTSLPFYNT
;
A
#
# COMPACT_ATOMS: atom_id res chain seq x y z
N MET A 1 -5.76 -16.81 1.05
CA MET A 1 -5.18 -15.52 1.51
C MET A 1 -5.22 -15.41 3.03
N TYR A 2 -6.38 -15.58 3.67
CA TYR A 2 -6.53 -15.53 5.14
C TYR A 2 -5.58 -16.47 5.91
N ILE A 3 -5.52 -17.76 5.55
CA ILE A 3 -4.65 -18.75 6.22
C ILE A 3 -3.17 -18.33 6.16
N LEU A 4 -2.70 -17.86 4.99
CA LEU A 4 -1.31 -17.42 4.83
C LEU A 4 -0.97 -16.19 5.69
N LEU A 5 -1.92 -15.27 5.86
CA LEU A 5 -1.76 -14.11 6.75
C LEU A 5 -1.60 -14.59 8.19
N ILE A 6 -2.50 -15.45 8.67
CA ILE A 6 -2.46 -15.96 10.05
C ILE A 6 -1.18 -16.76 10.30
N CYS A 7 -0.79 -17.67 9.39
CA CYS A 7 0.47 -18.40 9.52
C CYS A 7 1.67 -17.45 9.64
N ARG A 8 1.67 -16.36 8.85
CA ARG A 8 2.76 -15.38 8.89
C ARG A 8 2.77 -14.58 10.19
N LEU A 9 1.61 -14.19 10.70
CA LEU A 9 1.49 -13.51 11.99
C LEU A 9 1.95 -14.40 13.14
N VAL A 10 1.57 -15.67 13.13
CA VAL A 10 2.01 -16.67 14.11
C VAL A 10 3.53 -16.83 14.09
N GLU A 11 4.13 -16.98 12.91
CA GLU A 11 5.58 -17.08 12.77
C GLU A 11 6.30 -15.84 13.35
N ILE A 12 5.79 -14.63 13.03
CA ILE A 12 6.33 -13.37 13.55
C ILE A 12 6.19 -13.29 15.06
N ALA A 13 5.04 -13.65 15.61
CA ALA A 13 4.76 -13.59 17.03
C ALA A 13 5.70 -14.49 17.83
N GLN A 14 5.90 -15.73 17.38
CA GLN A 14 6.77 -16.71 18.03
C GLN A 14 8.24 -16.28 18.05
N HIS A 15 8.75 -15.69 16.97
CA HIS A 15 10.16 -15.32 16.89
C HIS A 15 10.42 -13.95 17.53
N LYS A 16 9.53 -12.97 17.30
CA LYS A 16 9.72 -11.59 17.77
C LYS A 16 9.42 -11.42 19.26
N PHE A 17 8.43 -12.15 19.79
CA PHE A 17 7.97 -12.02 21.17
C PHE A 17 7.78 -13.41 21.82
N PRO A 18 8.87 -14.20 21.93
CA PRO A 18 8.78 -15.58 22.43
C PRO A 18 8.25 -15.66 23.86
N ASP A 19 8.53 -14.65 24.68
CA ASP A 19 8.06 -14.62 26.08
C ASP A 19 6.55 -14.40 26.19
N LEU A 20 5.94 -13.71 25.22
CA LEU A 20 4.51 -13.37 25.20
C LEU A 20 3.67 -14.46 24.52
N TYR A 21 4.23 -15.14 23.52
CA TYR A 21 3.55 -16.16 22.72
C TYR A 21 4.25 -17.51 22.84
N ASN A 22 4.28 -18.02 24.08
CA ASN A 22 4.99 -19.25 24.43
C ASN A 22 4.11 -20.52 24.32
N SER A 23 2.79 -20.36 24.20
CA SER A 23 1.81 -21.44 24.09
C SER A 23 0.96 -21.34 22.83
N GLU A 24 0.37 -22.45 22.40
CA GLU A 24 -0.60 -22.46 21.29
C GLU A 24 -1.84 -21.62 21.61
N GLU A 25 -2.24 -21.57 22.88
CA GLU A 25 -3.39 -20.80 23.36
C GLU A 25 -3.17 -19.29 23.20
N ASP A 26 -1.96 -18.79 23.46
CA ASP A 26 -1.59 -17.38 23.22
C ASP A 26 -1.67 -17.01 21.74
N LEU A 27 -1.19 -17.91 20.88
CA LEU A 27 -1.19 -17.72 19.43
C LEU A 27 -2.61 -17.75 18.85
N CYS A 28 -3.46 -18.67 19.33
CA CYS A 28 -4.88 -18.72 18.97
C CYS A 28 -5.59 -17.44 19.39
N ARG A 29 -5.42 -16.99 20.63
CA ARG A 29 -6.00 -15.72 21.11
C ARG A 29 -5.53 -14.52 20.29
N MET A 30 -4.25 -14.47 19.90
CA MET A 30 -3.76 -13.42 19.02
C MET A 30 -4.46 -13.46 17.66
N ALA A 31 -4.57 -14.64 17.04
CA ALA A 31 -5.18 -14.81 15.73
C ALA A 31 -6.68 -14.46 15.73
N GLU A 32 -7.40 -14.77 16.81
CA GLU A 32 -8.81 -14.42 17.00
C GLU A 32 -9.06 -12.91 17.06
N ASN A 33 -8.06 -12.13 17.48
CA ASN A 33 -8.12 -10.67 17.50
C ASN A 33 -7.88 -10.02 16.12
N VAL A 34 -7.72 -10.81 15.05
CA VAL A 34 -7.51 -10.32 13.69
C VAL A 34 -8.76 -10.58 12.85
N LEU A 35 -9.55 -9.53 12.67
CA LEU A 35 -10.72 -9.56 11.80
C LEU A 35 -10.31 -9.30 10.35
N VAL A 36 -10.79 -10.13 9.42
CA VAL A 36 -10.45 -10.01 7.99
C VAL A 36 -11.72 -10.11 7.15
N ASP A 37 -12.00 -9.04 6.44
CA ASP A 37 -13.04 -8.97 5.43
C ASP A 37 -12.47 -8.89 4.02
N ASN A 38 -13.16 -9.50 3.07
CA ASN A 38 -12.76 -9.51 1.67
C ASN A 38 -13.84 -8.87 0.79
N HIS A 39 -13.47 -7.75 0.16
CA HIS A 39 -14.34 -7.01 -0.75
C HIS A 39 -13.77 -7.02 -2.17
N GLN A 40 -14.55 -7.54 -3.12
CA GLN A 40 -14.16 -7.72 -4.52
C GLN A 40 -14.73 -6.65 -5.47
N THR A 41 -15.52 -5.73 -4.92
CA THR A 41 -16.12 -4.60 -5.67
C THR A 41 -16.08 -3.31 -4.88
N CYS A 42 -16.03 -2.18 -5.58
CA CYS A 42 -16.07 -0.82 -5.02
C CYS A 42 -17.35 -0.58 -4.21
N ALA A 43 -18.49 -1.10 -4.66
CA ALA A 43 -19.76 -0.98 -3.94
C ALA A 43 -19.74 -1.74 -2.61
N SER A 44 -19.16 -2.94 -2.57
CA SER A 44 -19.05 -3.72 -1.32
C SER A 44 -18.09 -3.06 -0.32
N LEU A 45 -16.98 -2.48 -0.83
CA LEU A 45 -16.04 -1.75 0.01
C LEU A 45 -16.68 -0.49 0.61
N ILE A 46 -17.41 0.31 -0.18
CA ILE A 46 -18.13 1.48 0.34
C ILE A 46 -19.05 1.08 1.48
N LYS A 47 -19.90 0.07 1.28
CA LYS A 47 -20.85 -0.37 2.30
C LYS A 47 -20.14 -0.79 3.60
N LYS A 48 -19.01 -1.50 3.47
CA LYS A 48 -18.19 -1.88 4.63
C LYS A 48 -17.63 -0.66 5.35
N LEU A 49 -17.11 0.32 4.62
CA LEU A 49 -16.58 1.55 5.24
C LEU A 49 -17.67 2.39 5.91
N GLU A 50 -18.90 2.34 5.41
CA GLU A 50 -20.05 3.02 6.01
C GLU A 50 -20.51 2.36 7.31
N SER A 51 -20.42 1.03 7.42
CA SER A 51 -20.72 0.30 8.66
C SER A 51 -19.52 0.13 9.60
N LEU A 52 -18.32 0.56 9.18
CA LEU A 52 -17.08 0.31 9.91
C LEU A 52 -17.10 0.92 11.32
N GLU A 53 -17.81 2.02 11.53
CA GLU A 53 -17.97 2.65 12.85
C GLU A 53 -18.55 1.66 13.88
N GLU A 54 -19.63 0.97 13.54
CA GLU A 54 -20.28 -0.01 14.43
C GLU A 54 -19.33 -1.17 14.76
N GLU A 55 -18.52 -1.58 13.81
CA GLU A 55 -17.55 -2.66 13.98
C GLU A 55 -16.36 -2.27 14.84
N VAL A 56 -15.84 -1.06 14.65
CA VAL A 56 -14.78 -0.49 15.48
C VAL A 56 -15.21 -0.47 16.94
N ILE A 57 -16.44 -0.07 17.21
CA ILE A 57 -17.01 -0.05 18.56
C ILE A 57 -17.21 -1.47 19.10
N SER A 58 -17.95 -2.31 18.38
CA SER A 58 -18.36 -3.64 18.84
C SER A 58 -17.18 -4.60 19.08
N HIS A 59 -16.12 -4.49 18.27
CA HIS A 59 -14.95 -5.35 18.38
C HIS A 59 -13.75 -4.65 19.02
N SER A 60 -13.89 -3.40 19.47
CA SER A 60 -12.81 -2.61 20.08
C SER A 60 -11.55 -2.55 19.19
N ILE A 61 -11.74 -2.27 17.90
CA ILE A 61 -10.68 -2.27 16.89
C ILE A 61 -9.65 -1.17 17.23
N ARG A 62 -8.36 -1.52 17.21
CA ARG A 62 -7.25 -0.58 17.47
C ARG A 62 -6.39 -0.23 16.26
N LEU A 63 -6.64 -0.86 15.12
CA LEU A 63 -5.93 -0.62 13.86
C LEU A 63 -6.82 -1.06 12.69
N VAL A 64 -6.92 -0.23 11.65
CA VAL A 64 -7.60 -0.58 10.40
C VAL A 64 -6.57 -0.67 9.28
N ILE A 65 -6.59 -1.75 8.51
CA ILE A 65 -5.76 -1.94 7.31
C ILE A 65 -6.66 -2.19 6.11
N VAL A 66 -6.47 -1.40 5.04
CA VAL A 66 -7.16 -1.59 3.76
C VAL A 66 -6.13 -1.98 2.69
N ASP A 67 -6.15 -3.25 2.30
CA ASP A 67 -5.26 -3.82 1.28
C ASP A 67 -6.07 -4.45 0.12
N SER A 68 -6.27 -3.80 -1.02
CA SER A 68 -5.91 -2.42 -1.37
C SER A 68 -7.08 -1.75 -2.08
N ILE A 69 -7.23 -0.43 -1.95
CA ILE A 69 -8.22 0.34 -2.75
C ILE A 69 -7.81 0.36 -4.24
N ALA A 70 -6.50 0.34 -4.49
CA ALA A 70 -5.90 0.45 -5.82
C ALA A 70 -6.29 -0.70 -6.78
N SER A 71 -6.42 -1.93 -6.28
CA SER A 71 -6.83 -3.08 -7.09
C SER A 71 -8.26 -2.95 -7.59
N LEU A 72 -9.20 -2.58 -6.72
CA LEU A 72 -10.62 -2.40 -7.07
C LEU A 72 -10.81 -1.26 -8.08
N VAL A 73 -10.16 -0.12 -7.81
CA VAL A 73 -10.29 1.05 -8.70
C VAL A 73 -9.74 0.77 -10.09
N ARG A 74 -8.63 0.03 -10.21
CA ARG A 74 -8.14 -0.39 -11.53
C ARG A 74 -9.08 -1.38 -12.20
N LYS A 75 -9.66 -2.32 -11.46
CA LYS A 75 -10.59 -3.30 -12.05
C LYS A 75 -11.84 -2.63 -12.63
N GLU A 76 -12.40 -1.62 -11.94
CA GLU A 76 -13.70 -1.05 -12.28
C GLU A 76 -13.64 0.26 -13.09
N PHE A 77 -12.55 1.03 -12.98
CA PHE A 77 -12.43 2.35 -13.63
C PHE A 77 -11.39 2.37 -14.78
N SER A 78 -10.93 1.21 -15.29
CA SER A 78 -9.96 1.13 -16.40
C SER A 78 -10.54 1.35 -17.80
N SER A 79 -11.87 1.38 -17.96
CA SER A 79 -12.51 1.51 -19.27
C SER A 79 -12.60 2.97 -19.73
N SER A 80 -11.94 3.27 -20.85
CA SER A 80 -11.75 4.58 -21.47
C SER A 80 -13.05 5.35 -21.77
N ALA A 81 -13.33 6.40 -20.99
CA ALA A 81 -14.09 7.60 -21.38
C ALA A 81 -13.92 8.65 -20.28
N GLY A 82 -13.85 9.94 -20.62
CA GLY A 82 -13.58 11.04 -19.66
C GLY A 82 -14.57 11.14 -18.48
N SER A 83 -15.77 10.55 -18.59
CA SER A 83 -16.76 10.44 -17.50
C SER A 83 -16.28 9.55 -16.34
N ASN A 84 -15.37 8.62 -16.60
CA ASN A 84 -14.86 7.66 -15.64
C ASN A 84 -13.90 8.32 -14.61
N LEU A 85 -13.22 9.41 -14.99
CA LEU A 85 -12.23 10.08 -14.13
C LEU A 85 -12.86 10.85 -12.98
N VAL A 86 -13.99 11.53 -13.22
CA VAL A 86 -14.73 12.25 -12.18
C VAL A 86 -15.34 11.27 -11.19
N GLN A 87 -15.96 10.19 -11.66
CA GLN A 87 -16.50 9.14 -10.81
C GLN A 87 -15.41 8.49 -9.96
N ARG A 88 -14.26 8.16 -10.57
CA ARG A 88 -13.08 7.66 -9.86
C ARG A 88 -12.61 8.63 -8.77
N THR A 89 -12.50 9.91 -9.11
CA THR A 89 -12.05 10.95 -8.17
C THR A 89 -13.00 11.07 -6.99
N ASN A 90 -14.31 11.13 -7.25
CA ASN A 90 -15.33 11.19 -6.21
C ASN A 90 -15.34 9.94 -5.33
N PHE A 91 -15.21 8.75 -5.93
CA PHE A 91 -15.08 7.49 -5.21
C PHE A 91 -13.89 7.54 -4.25
N LEU A 92 -12.70 7.84 -4.77
CA LEU A 92 -11.47 7.94 -3.98
C LEU A 92 -11.58 8.95 -2.84
N SER A 93 -12.08 10.16 -3.12
CA SER A 93 -12.27 11.19 -2.10
C SER A 93 -13.25 10.75 -1.01
N ARG A 94 -14.35 10.08 -1.37
CA ARG A 94 -15.32 9.54 -0.39
C ARG A 94 -14.70 8.47 0.50
N GLN A 95 -13.94 7.53 -0.07
CA GLN A 95 -13.25 6.51 0.73
C GLN A 95 -12.25 7.14 1.70
N ALA A 96 -11.46 8.11 1.23
CA ALA A 96 -10.51 8.80 2.10
C ALA A 96 -11.21 9.58 3.23
N ALA A 97 -12.34 10.23 2.94
CA ALA A 97 -13.11 10.96 3.95
C ALA A 97 -13.66 10.03 5.04
N LEU A 98 -14.25 8.89 4.66
CA LEU A 98 -14.75 7.88 5.62
C LEU A 98 -13.62 7.33 6.50
N LEU A 99 -12.47 6.98 5.89
CA LEU A 99 -11.32 6.44 6.62
C LEU A 99 -10.70 7.48 7.57
N LYS A 100 -10.63 8.76 7.16
CA LYS A 100 -10.18 9.85 8.03
C LYS A 100 -11.12 10.06 9.20
N TYR A 101 -12.43 10.06 8.95
CA TYR A 101 -13.43 10.17 9.99
C TYR A 101 -13.23 9.07 11.06
N ILE A 102 -13.07 7.81 10.64
CA ILE A 102 -12.78 6.70 11.58
C ILE A 102 -11.47 6.94 12.35
N ALA A 103 -10.40 7.35 11.66
CA ALA A 103 -9.11 7.62 12.31
C ALA A 103 -9.20 8.74 13.36
N GLU A 104 -9.94 9.81 13.06
CA GLU A 104 -10.07 11.01 13.91
C GLU A 104 -11.02 10.76 15.08
N VAL A 105 -12.18 10.14 14.84
CA VAL A 105 -13.18 9.90 15.89
C VAL A 105 -12.70 8.87 16.90
N PHE A 106 -12.07 7.80 16.45
CA PHE A 106 -11.63 6.71 17.33
C PHE A 106 -10.17 6.83 17.76
N CYS A 107 -9.44 7.82 17.24
CA CYS A 107 -8.00 7.99 17.49
C CYS A 107 -7.18 6.72 17.18
N ILE A 108 -7.58 5.97 16.15
CA ILE A 108 -6.90 4.73 15.73
C ILE A 108 -6.13 4.95 14.43
N PRO A 109 -4.98 4.26 14.23
CA PRO A 109 -4.28 4.31 12.95
C PRO A 109 -5.10 3.63 11.84
N VAL A 110 -5.10 4.24 10.67
CA VAL A 110 -5.68 3.67 9.45
C VAL A 110 -4.60 3.60 8.38
N ILE A 111 -4.30 2.38 7.91
CA ILE A 111 -3.26 2.11 6.93
C ILE A 111 -3.93 1.67 5.62
N VAL A 112 -3.52 2.26 4.50
CA VAL A 112 -4.01 1.88 3.18
C VAL A 112 -2.82 1.53 2.30
N THR A 113 -2.84 0.35 1.68
CA THR A 113 -1.82 -0.02 0.70
C THR A 113 -2.19 0.54 -0.67
N ASN A 114 -1.17 0.96 -1.41
CA ASN A 114 -1.32 1.41 -2.79
C ASN A 114 -0.36 0.60 -3.66
N GLN A 115 -0.86 0.13 -4.79
CA GLN A 115 -0.06 -0.61 -5.74
C GLN A 115 0.55 0.33 -6.79
N ILE A 116 1.68 -0.10 -7.32
CA ILE A 116 2.40 0.60 -8.37
C ILE A 116 1.95 0.03 -9.73
N THR A 117 1.75 0.88 -10.74
CA THR A 117 1.43 0.49 -12.12
C THR A 117 2.45 1.03 -13.10
N THR A 118 2.86 0.23 -14.07
CA THR A 118 3.57 0.71 -15.26
C THR A 118 2.55 1.24 -16.26
N ARG A 119 2.69 2.51 -16.66
CA ARG A 119 2.02 3.03 -17.86
C ARG A 119 3.00 2.94 -19.02
N PHE A 120 2.68 2.12 -20.01
CA PHE A 120 3.35 2.19 -21.29
C PHE A 120 2.80 3.43 -22.02
N GLY A 121 3.66 4.40 -22.30
CA GLY A 121 3.25 5.54 -23.09
C GLY A 121 2.98 5.09 -24.53
N ARG A 122 1.74 5.21 -24.98
CA ARG A 122 1.50 5.52 -26.39
C ARG A 122 1.48 7.03 -26.45
N GLN A 123 2.60 7.65 -26.82
CA GLN A 123 2.53 8.99 -27.39
C GLN A 123 1.86 8.79 -28.75
N ALA A 124 0.56 9.08 -28.84
CA ALA A 124 -0.02 9.41 -30.12
C ALA A 124 0.47 10.83 -30.43
N THR A 125 1.56 10.93 -31.18
CA THR A 125 1.86 12.19 -31.88
C THR A 125 0.72 12.39 -32.87
N GLU A 126 -0.10 13.41 -32.64
CA GLU A 126 -1.01 13.93 -33.66
C GLU A 126 -0.16 14.59 -34.75
N GLN A 127 0.45 13.79 -35.61
CA GLN A 127 0.90 14.12 -36.96
C GLN A 127 1.75 12.96 -37.50
N ASP A 128 1.43 12.61 -38.74
CA ASP A 128 2.18 11.80 -39.70
C ASP A 128 1.92 10.28 -39.72
N GLU A 129 1.26 9.90 -40.82
CA GLU A 129 1.15 8.55 -41.37
C GLU A 129 2.55 8.04 -41.75
N GLU A 130 3.29 7.43 -40.83
CA GLU A 130 4.28 6.40 -41.15
C GLU A 130 4.73 5.69 -39.87
N GLU A 131 4.53 4.37 -39.85
CA GLU A 131 4.79 3.47 -38.72
C GLU A 131 6.28 3.49 -38.31
N THR A 132 6.57 4.18 -37.21
CA THR A 132 7.71 3.84 -36.33
C THR A 132 7.19 3.74 -34.90
N THR A 133 6.77 2.53 -34.51
CA THR A 133 6.43 2.21 -33.12
C THR A 133 7.67 2.24 -32.24
N GLU A 134 8.09 3.42 -31.83
CA GLU A 134 8.99 3.58 -30.69
C GLU A 134 8.21 3.25 -29.41
N ILE A 135 8.53 2.09 -28.83
CA ILE A 135 8.02 1.67 -27.53
C ILE A 135 8.61 2.63 -26.50
N SER A 136 7.85 3.67 -26.12
CA SER A 136 8.30 4.56 -25.04
C SER A 136 8.44 3.76 -23.75
N ASP A 137 9.56 3.98 -23.06
CA ASP A 137 9.87 3.34 -21.78
C ASP A 137 8.69 3.48 -20.82
N GLY A 138 8.15 2.35 -20.37
CA GLY A 138 6.99 2.34 -19.49
C GLY A 138 7.32 3.02 -18.17
N TYR A 139 6.74 4.20 -17.91
CA TYR A 139 6.97 4.89 -16.65
C TYR A 139 6.09 4.32 -15.54
N VAL A 140 6.69 4.16 -14.38
CA VAL A 140 6.05 3.62 -13.19
C VAL A 140 5.29 4.74 -12.47
N THR A 141 3.98 4.60 -12.28
CA THR A 141 3.14 5.58 -11.56
C THR A 141 2.28 4.90 -10.49
N VAL A 142 1.91 5.67 -9.47
CA VAL A 142 1.03 5.20 -8.38
C VAL A 142 -0.41 5.02 -8.86
N ALA A 143 -1.03 3.89 -8.53
CA ALA A 143 -2.35 3.55 -9.05
C ALA A 143 -3.46 4.53 -8.62
N LEU A 144 -3.38 5.07 -7.41
CA LEU A 144 -4.40 6.00 -6.88
C LEU A 144 -4.20 7.46 -7.33
N GLY A 145 -3.02 7.84 -7.85
CA GLY A 145 -2.74 9.17 -8.39
C GLY A 145 -2.66 10.31 -7.36
N ASN A 146 -2.62 11.55 -7.86
CA ASN A 146 -2.42 12.77 -7.04
C ASN A 146 -3.58 13.03 -6.08
N THR A 147 -4.84 12.82 -6.51
CA THR A 147 -6.02 13.01 -5.65
C THR A 147 -5.88 12.27 -4.31
N TRP A 148 -5.43 11.02 -4.35
CA TRP A 148 -5.23 10.25 -3.13
C TRP A 148 -4.04 10.76 -2.29
N SER A 149 -2.96 11.20 -2.95
CA SER A 149 -1.76 11.71 -2.28
C SER A 149 -2.02 12.97 -1.45
N HIS A 150 -2.99 13.80 -1.83
CA HIS A 150 -3.44 14.94 -1.02
C HIS A 150 -4.31 14.53 0.16
N ASN A 151 -4.93 13.35 0.09
CA ASN A 151 -5.85 12.85 1.09
C ASN A 151 -5.22 11.97 2.16
N VAL A 152 -3.90 11.75 2.14
CA VAL A 152 -3.18 11.03 3.21
C VAL A 152 -2.33 11.96 4.04
N ASN A 153 -2.22 11.71 5.34
CA ASN A 153 -1.37 12.49 6.26
C ASN A 153 0.09 12.08 6.09
N THR A 154 0.34 10.77 6.09
CA THR A 154 1.68 10.17 5.96
C THR A 154 1.72 9.27 4.73
N ARG A 155 2.76 9.41 3.90
CA ARG A 155 3.01 8.56 2.73
C ARG A 155 4.37 7.90 2.88
N LEU A 156 4.34 6.57 2.97
CA LEU A 156 5.54 5.74 2.98
C LEU A 156 5.69 5.06 1.61
N ILE A 157 6.91 5.05 1.07
CA ILE A 157 7.25 4.35 -0.15
C ILE A 157 8.14 3.17 0.22
N LEU A 158 7.76 1.97 -0.22
CA LEU A 158 8.54 0.75 -0.03
C LEU A 158 9.20 0.39 -1.36
N GLN A 159 10.52 0.20 -1.36
CA GLN A 159 11.28 -0.11 -2.56
C GLN A 159 12.35 -1.17 -2.31
N TYR A 160 12.76 -1.86 -3.37
CA TYR A 160 13.85 -2.83 -3.29
C TYR A 160 15.20 -2.13 -3.45
N LEU A 161 16.19 -2.55 -2.65
CA LEU A 161 17.59 -2.19 -2.86
C LEU A 161 18.34 -3.32 -3.57
N ASP A 162 18.08 -4.56 -3.16
CA ASP A 162 18.59 -5.77 -3.79
C ASP A 162 17.57 -6.93 -3.64
N GLY A 163 18.03 -8.18 -3.74
CA GLY A 163 17.18 -9.37 -3.62
C GLY A 163 16.57 -9.59 -2.22
N GLU A 164 17.22 -9.10 -1.18
CA GLU A 164 16.86 -9.33 0.23
C GLU A 164 16.50 -8.03 0.95
N LYS A 165 17.26 -6.97 0.70
CA LYS A 165 17.15 -5.66 1.32
C LYS A 165 16.12 -4.79 0.64
N ARG A 166 15.36 -4.09 1.48
CA ARG A 166 14.36 -3.11 1.08
C ARG A 166 14.62 -1.80 1.79
N GLN A 167 14.03 -0.74 1.27
CA GLN A 167 14.07 0.58 1.85
C GLN A 167 12.66 1.13 1.99
N VAL A 168 12.38 1.75 3.13
CA VAL A 168 11.19 2.58 3.33
C VAL A 168 11.61 4.04 3.32
N LEU A 169 10.89 4.85 2.55
CA LEU A 169 11.08 6.29 2.44
C LEU A 169 9.84 7.01 2.96
N VAL A 170 10.05 8.02 3.81
CA VAL A 170 9.01 8.96 4.22
C VAL A 170 8.88 10.03 3.14
N ALA A 171 7.85 9.93 2.31
CA ALA A 171 7.60 10.85 1.20
C ALA A 171 6.64 12.00 1.56
N LYS A 172 5.86 11.83 2.63
CA LYS A 172 4.99 12.86 3.19
C LYS A 172 4.77 12.55 4.66
N SER A 173 4.90 13.53 5.53
CA SER A 173 4.53 13.41 6.94
C SER A 173 4.39 14.80 7.55
N PRO A 174 3.43 15.04 8.46
CA PRO A 174 3.34 16.30 9.21
C PRO A 174 4.40 16.41 10.32
N VAL A 175 5.05 15.30 10.70
CA VAL A 175 5.89 15.21 11.90
C VAL A 175 7.30 14.65 11.65
N ALA A 176 7.59 14.18 10.45
CA ALA A 176 8.88 13.57 10.10
C ALA A 176 9.45 14.16 8.80
N PRO A 177 10.75 14.46 8.74
CA PRO A 177 11.39 14.88 7.49
C PRO A 177 11.49 13.72 6.50
N PHE A 178 11.88 14.03 5.26
CA PHE A 178 12.21 13.00 4.28
C PHE A 178 13.37 12.15 4.80
N THR A 179 13.06 10.90 5.12
CA THR A 179 13.95 9.98 5.81
C THR A 179 13.84 8.61 5.17
N ALA A 180 14.96 7.89 5.12
CA ALA A 180 15.09 6.56 4.58
C ALA A 180 15.53 5.57 5.66
N PHE A 181 14.96 4.38 5.63
CA PHE A 181 15.34 3.27 6.51
C PHE A 181 15.48 2.01 5.67
N ASN A 182 16.59 1.30 5.84
CA ASN A 182 16.76 0.00 5.22
C ASN A 182 16.22 -1.08 6.16
N TYR A 183 15.58 -2.09 5.59
CA TYR A 183 15.00 -3.19 6.33
C TYR A 183 15.03 -4.50 5.53
N THR A 184 14.98 -5.60 6.25
CA THR A 184 14.80 -6.96 5.71
C THR A 184 13.51 -7.55 6.25
N ILE A 185 12.98 -8.56 5.55
CA ILE A 185 11.83 -9.33 6.03
C ILE A 185 12.39 -10.67 6.53
N GLN A 186 12.37 -10.86 7.84
CA GLN A 186 12.90 -12.04 8.53
C GLN A 186 11.77 -12.77 9.25
N LYS A 187 12.06 -13.86 9.97
CA LYS A 187 11.03 -14.59 10.74
C LYS A 187 10.34 -13.68 11.74
N ASP A 188 11.09 -12.79 12.39
CA ASP A 188 10.62 -11.72 13.30
C ASP A 188 9.82 -10.60 12.61
N GLY A 189 9.53 -10.72 11.31
CA GLY A 189 8.79 -9.74 10.54
C GLY A 189 9.71 -8.70 9.90
N ILE A 190 9.37 -7.42 10.03
CA ILE A 190 10.16 -6.32 9.49
C ILE A 190 11.28 -5.99 10.49
N VAL A 191 12.54 -6.14 10.06
CA VAL A 191 13.74 -5.87 10.86
C VAL A 191 14.54 -4.75 10.20
N GLN A 192 14.71 -3.64 10.91
CA GLN A 192 15.49 -2.50 10.45
C GLN A 192 16.99 -2.82 10.53
N GLU A 193 17.78 -2.36 9.55
CA GLU A 193 19.25 -2.44 9.62
C GLU A 193 19.83 -1.44 10.63
N GLU A 194 20.95 -1.82 11.26
CA GLU A 194 21.62 -1.03 12.31
C GLU A 194 22.12 0.34 11.85
N GLU A 195 22.29 0.55 10.54
CA GLU A 195 22.79 1.80 9.95
C GLU A 195 21.86 3.02 10.14
N GLY A 196 20.75 2.87 10.89
CA GLY A 196 19.94 3.98 11.39
C GLY A 196 19.15 4.71 10.30
N ALA A 197 18.36 5.68 10.74
CA ALA A 197 17.58 6.55 9.87
C ALA A 197 18.51 7.50 9.10
N ARG A 198 18.41 7.54 7.77
CA ARG A 198 19.19 8.48 6.95
C ARG A 198 18.29 9.59 6.44
N LEU A 199 18.71 10.84 6.62
CA LEU A 199 18.09 11.97 5.92
C LEU A 199 18.17 11.72 4.43
N TYR A 200 17.05 11.82 3.75
CA TYR A 200 17.00 11.62 2.31
C TYR A 200 17.46 12.90 1.62
N ALA A 201 18.62 12.85 0.95
CA ALA A 201 19.29 13.99 0.33
C ALA A 201 18.93 14.20 -1.17
N GLY A 202 17.89 13.54 -1.67
CA GLY A 202 17.46 13.63 -3.08
C GLY A 202 16.30 14.60 -3.34
N THR A 203 15.78 14.60 -4.56
CA THR A 203 14.55 15.29 -4.97
C THR A 203 13.31 14.75 -4.24
N ASP A 204 12.19 15.48 -4.20
CA ASP A 204 10.95 15.03 -3.53
C ASP A 204 10.69 13.51 -3.71
N PRO A 205 10.75 12.72 -2.61
CA PRO A 205 10.59 11.26 -2.69
C PRO A 205 9.25 10.85 -3.28
N GLY A 206 8.23 11.71 -3.25
CA GLY A 206 6.91 11.47 -3.82
C GLY A 206 6.86 11.46 -5.35
N VAL A 207 7.90 12.00 -6.00
CA VAL A 207 8.00 12.20 -7.47
C VAL A 207 9.04 11.27 -8.12
N GLN A 208 9.95 10.69 -7.33
CA GLN A 208 10.99 9.79 -7.86
C GLN A 208 10.41 8.46 -8.38
N GLN A 209 11.15 7.82 -9.28
CA GLN A 209 10.87 6.45 -9.70
C GLN A 209 11.09 5.48 -8.54
N ILE A 210 10.12 4.60 -8.30
CA ILE A 210 10.18 3.62 -7.22
C ILE A 210 10.91 2.39 -7.72
N ASN A 211 11.96 1.95 -7.00
CA ASN A 211 12.69 0.73 -7.35
C ASN A 211 11.81 -0.50 -7.11
N VAL A 212 11.37 -1.11 -8.21
CA VAL A 212 10.60 -2.35 -8.22
C VAL A 212 11.53 -3.54 -8.47
N ARG A 213 11.16 -4.71 -7.94
CA ARG A 213 11.85 -5.95 -8.28
C ARG A 213 11.49 -6.32 -9.72
N THR A 214 12.33 -5.95 -10.68
CA THR A 214 12.28 -6.53 -12.03
C THR A 214 12.62 -8.02 -11.93
N SER A 215 11.83 -8.86 -12.59
CA SER A 215 12.00 -10.31 -12.57
C SER A 215 13.38 -10.73 -13.08
N LEU A 216 14.13 -11.40 -12.21
CA LEU A 216 15.22 -12.39 -12.38
C LEU A 216 16.37 -12.04 -13.35
N PRO A 217 17.66 -12.24 -12.97
CA PRO A 217 18.74 -12.23 -13.94
C PRO A 217 18.42 -13.27 -15.01
N PHE A 218 18.28 -12.83 -16.25
CA PHE A 218 18.33 -13.71 -17.41
C PHE A 218 19.70 -14.40 -17.34
N TYR A 219 19.74 -15.64 -16.86
CA TYR A 219 20.85 -16.51 -17.18
C TYR A 219 20.73 -16.79 -18.67
N ASN A 220 21.50 -16.05 -19.48
CA ASN A 220 21.80 -16.43 -20.85
C ASN A 220 22.55 -17.76 -20.79
N THR A 221 21.85 -18.87 -20.99
CA THR A 221 22.45 -20.11 -21.51
C THR A 221 22.71 -19.96 -23.00
#